data_AF-Q5AU90-F1
#
_entry.id   AF-Q5AU90-F1
#
_cell.length_a   1.000
_cell.length_b   1.000
_cell.length_c   1.000
_cell.angle_alpha   90.00
_cell.angle_beta   90.00
_cell.angle_gamma   90.00
#
_symmetry.space_group_name_H-M   'P 1'
#
loop_
_entity.id
_entity.type
_entity.pdbx_description
1 polymer ?
#
loop_
_entity_poly.entity_id
_entity_poly.type
_entity_poly.pdbx_seq_one_letter_code
_entity_poly.pdbx_strand_id
1 'polypeptide(L)'
;MKPSPSPSPSPSRKAKVNFNVIIVGGSIAGLTLAHCLAKLPNVDFVILEKRAEIAPQEGASIGILPHGGRILDQLGLFEEIQRHVEPLTTAHVSYPDGFRHTNRSPTVLLERFGLPLAFLERRKLLDILYTSLPDTSRVLLEKRVVSVEQEYDGRNSMTVRTHDGSKYHGDLVVGADGVHSRVRREMWRLAELEQPGLVTAREKNSLSSKPLDLKSVTAKLVVGLKVDYACIFGISDSFPNLLPGEQVASLHNGRSFLTFPGKDGRVFWFFLRKLNKQYPYISAPRWSSTDIEKIAELFAADHIWNGVQFGDLWKRRQVVGMTNLEEGVFSTWHCGRVVCIGDSMHKVPTSLHIMVMVQLTGLGRWHPTQDKEPTAQSKTPQHLPMPSAWPSNTTTTHLKQKFTFFSNPSVKPGWLGYRKFTSPPA
;
A
#
# COMPACT_ATOMS: atom_id res chain seq x y z
N MET A 1 -56.43 6.66 50.19
CA MET A 1 -55.11 6.36 49.59
C MET A 1 -55.32 5.97 48.15
N LYS A 2 -54.85 6.77 47.18
CA LYS A 2 -54.88 6.41 45.75
C LYS A 2 -53.67 5.50 45.45
N PRO A 3 -53.82 4.44 44.64
CA PRO A 3 -52.69 3.59 44.28
C PRO A 3 -51.73 4.34 43.35
N SER A 4 -50.43 4.21 43.62
CA SER A 4 -49.34 4.79 42.82
C SER A 4 -49.30 4.16 41.42
N PRO A 5 -49.03 4.94 40.36
CA PRO A 5 -48.88 4.40 39.01
C PRO A 5 -47.62 3.53 38.91
N SER A 6 -47.73 2.40 38.23
CA SER A 6 -46.62 1.51 37.92
C SER A 6 -45.57 2.22 37.03
N PRO A 7 -44.27 1.91 37.21
CA PRO A 7 -43.22 2.50 36.39
C PRO A 7 -43.36 2.00 34.95
N SER A 8 -43.31 2.94 34.00
CA SER A 8 -43.28 2.65 32.58
C SER A 8 -42.04 1.84 32.20
N PRO A 9 -42.14 0.90 31.24
CA PRO A 9 -40.98 0.14 30.80
C PRO A 9 -39.95 1.08 30.16
N SER A 10 -38.73 1.05 30.70
CA SER A 10 -37.58 1.76 30.14
C SER A 10 -37.41 1.40 28.67
N PRO A 11 -37.11 2.35 27.77
CA PRO A 11 -36.91 2.05 26.36
C PRO A 11 -35.78 1.02 26.21
N SER A 12 -36.10 -0.12 25.60
CA SER A 12 -35.14 -1.18 25.27
C SER A 12 -33.96 -0.56 24.53
N ARG A 13 -32.79 -0.57 25.16
CA ARG A 13 -31.52 -0.17 24.56
C ARG A 13 -31.34 -1.02 23.30
N LYS A 14 -31.60 -0.46 22.11
CA LYS A 14 -31.35 -1.13 20.82
C LYS A 14 -29.96 -1.75 20.90
N ALA A 15 -29.87 -3.07 20.70
CA ALA A 15 -28.59 -3.75 20.66
C ALA A 15 -27.68 -2.98 19.69
N LYS A 16 -26.51 -2.56 20.16
CA LYS A 16 -25.51 -1.90 19.31
C LYS A 16 -25.15 -2.89 18.22
N VAL A 17 -25.59 -2.61 16.99
CA VAL A 17 -25.22 -3.42 15.83
C VAL A 17 -23.72 -3.24 15.63
N ASN A 18 -22.95 -4.31 15.79
CA ASN A 18 -21.55 -4.32 15.43
C ASN A 18 -21.44 -4.41 13.91
N PHE A 19 -20.72 -3.45 13.31
CA PHE A 19 -20.45 -3.45 11.88
C PHE A 19 -19.30 -4.40 11.59
N ASN A 20 -19.50 -5.41 10.73
CA ASN A 20 -18.56 -6.50 10.51
C ASN A 20 -17.81 -6.34 9.19
N VAL A 21 -16.48 -6.32 9.23
CA VAL A 21 -15.62 -6.18 8.05
C VAL A 21 -14.88 -7.48 7.74
N ILE A 22 -15.02 -7.98 6.51
CA ILE A 22 -14.22 -9.10 6.02
C ILE A 22 -13.03 -8.53 5.23
N ILE A 23 -11.83 -8.66 5.76
CA ILE A 23 -10.59 -8.28 5.09
C ILE A 23 -10.04 -9.52 4.37
N VAL A 24 -9.88 -9.44 3.05
CA VAL A 24 -9.33 -10.54 2.25
C VAL A 24 -7.87 -10.24 1.95
N GLY A 25 -6.96 -10.98 2.57
CA GLY A 25 -5.52 -10.84 2.45
C GLY A 25 -4.85 -10.28 3.71
N GLY A 26 -3.96 -11.06 4.31
CA GLY A 26 -3.07 -10.69 5.41
C GLY A 26 -1.82 -9.95 4.92
N SER A 27 -1.97 -9.06 3.94
CA SER A 27 -0.88 -8.21 3.47
C SER A 27 -0.59 -7.07 4.45
N ILE A 28 0.47 -6.30 4.22
CA ILE A 28 0.75 -5.08 4.99
C ILE A 28 -0.46 -4.14 5.02
N ALA A 29 -1.14 -3.97 3.88
CA ALA A 29 -2.34 -3.13 3.80
C ALA A 29 -3.51 -3.71 4.62
N GLY A 30 -3.75 -5.03 4.53
CA GLY A 30 -4.81 -5.70 5.27
C GLY A 30 -4.59 -5.70 6.78
N LEU A 31 -3.38 -6.03 7.23
CA LEU A 31 -3.03 -5.99 8.65
C LEU A 31 -3.04 -4.55 9.20
N THR A 32 -2.56 -3.56 8.43
CA THR A 32 -2.64 -2.15 8.85
C THR A 32 -4.10 -1.69 8.99
N LEU A 33 -4.98 -2.10 8.07
CA LEU A 33 -6.41 -1.82 8.18
C LEU A 33 -7.00 -2.46 9.44
N ALA A 34 -6.64 -3.71 9.75
CA ALA A 34 -7.11 -4.39 10.96
C ALA A 34 -6.74 -3.62 12.24
N HIS A 35 -5.52 -3.07 12.32
CA HIS A 35 -5.12 -2.17 13.42
C HIS A 35 -5.98 -0.91 13.50
N CYS A 36 -6.31 -0.30 12.36
CA CYS A 36 -7.22 0.85 12.34
C CYS A 36 -8.62 0.48 12.84
N LEU A 37 -9.18 -0.65 12.38
CA LEU A 37 -10.52 -1.10 12.76
C LEU A 37 -10.59 -1.50 14.23
N ALA A 38 -9.53 -2.12 14.78
CA ALA A 38 -9.45 -2.49 16.19
C ALA A 38 -9.53 -1.27 17.15
N LYS A 39 -9.24 -0.06 16.67
CA LYS A 39 -9.40 1.18 17.43
C LYS A 39 -10.83 1.75 17.40
N LEU A 40 -11.69 1.24 16.52
CA LEU A 40 -13.05 1.76 16.35
C LEU A 40 -14.03 1.01 17.28
N PRO A 41 -14.87 1.73 18.04
CA PRO A 41 -15.90 1.08 18.84
C PRO A 41 -17.01 0.52 17.93
N ASN A 42 -17.49 -0.68 18.25
CA ASN A 42 -18.58 -1.37 17.56
C ASN A 42 -18.28 -1.73 16.09
N VAL A 43 -17.00 -1.90 15.73
CA VAL A 43 -16.58 -2.49 14.47
C VAL A 43 -15.84 -3.78 14.76
N ASP A 44 -16.29 -4.87 14.15
CA ASP A 44 -15.64 -6.17 14.22
C ASP A 44 -15.01 -6.53 12.88
N PHE A 45 -14.01 -7.40 12.88
CA PHE A 45 -13.38 -7.84 11.63
C PHE A 45 -12.81 -9.26 11.69
N VAL A 46 -12.69 -9.84 10.50
CA VAL A 46 -11.95 -11.09 10.24
C VAL A 46 -11.02 -10.88 9.05
N ILE A 47 -9.81 -11.44 9.12
CA ILE A 47 -8.86 -11.47 8.02
C ILE A 47 -8.80 -12.88 7.45
N LEU A 48 -9.00 -13.02 6.14
CA LEU A 48 -8.89 -14.27 5.41
C LEU A 48 -7.59 -14.26 4.59
N GLU A 49 -6.57 -14.97 5.06
CA GLU A 49 -5.28 -15.10 4.38
C GLU A 49 -5.19 -16.46 3.68
N LYS A 50 -4.76 -16.47 2.42
CA LYS A 50 -4.71 -17.68 1.59
C LYS A 50 -3.53 -18.60 1.91
N ARG A 51 -2.49 -18.08 2.57
CA ARG A 51 -1.26 -18.80 2.94
C ARG A 51 -1.42 -19.49 4.28
N ALA A 52 -0.59 -20.52 4.50
CA ALA A 52 -0.48 -21.23 5.77
C ALA A 52 0.36 -20.48 6.82
N GLU A 53 1.06 -19.42 6.41
CA GLU A 53 1.89 -18.57 7.28
C GLU A 53 1.67 -17.09 6.90
N ILE A 54 1.56 -16.22 7.91
CA ILE A 54 1.31 -14.79 7.74
C ILE A 54 2.57 -14.02 7.29
N ALA A 55 3.72 -14.43 7.80
CA ALA A 55 5.02 -13.79 7.56
C ALA A 55 6.01 -14.82 7.00
N PRO A 56 5.79 -15.33 5.77
CA PRO A 56 6.75 -16.24 5.16
C PRO A 56 8.09 -15.52 4.88
N GLN A 57 9.20 -16.26 4.87
CA GLN A 57 10.50 -15.76 4.40
C GLN A 57 10.52 -15.60 2.87
N GLU A 58 9.66 -14.71 2.38
CA GLU A 58 9.52 -14.38 0.97
C GLU A 58 9.71 -12.87 0.75
N GLY A 59 10.59 -12.54 -0.18
CA GLY A 59 11.02 -11.16 -0.43
C GLY A 59 12.35 -10.85 0.24
N ALA A 60 12.89 -9.67 -0.04
CA ALA A 60 14.02 -9.11 0.69
C ALA A 60 13.50 -8.15 1.77
N SER A 61 13.70 -6.86 1.58
CA SER A 61 13.31 -5.81 2.50
C SER A 61 12.18 -4.95 1.96
N ILE A 62 11.70 -4.07 2.84
CA ILE A 62 10.76 -3.01 2.54
C ILE A 62 11.27 -1.69 3.12
N GLY A 63 11.06 -0.61 2.38
CA GLY A 63 11.29 0.75 2.85
C GLY A 63 9.99 1.38 3.35
N ILE A 64 10.05 1.98 4.54
CA ILE A 64 8.99 2.77 5.14
C ILE A 64 9.46 4.22 5.16
N LEU A 65 8.78 5.05 4.36
CA LEU A 65 9.02 6.48 4.34
C LEU A 65 8.24 7.20 5.45
N PRO A 66 8.60 8.45 5.81
CA PRO A 66 7.99 9.15 6.94
C PRO A 66 6.46 9.26 6.88
N HIS A 67 5.84 9.33 5.70
CA HIS A 67 4.37 9.36 5.59
C HIS A 67 3.72 8.03 6.01
N GLY A 68 4.29 6.88 5.63
CA GLY A 68 3.87 5.57 6.11
C GLY A 68 4.24 5.36 7.58
N GLY A 69 5.44 5.80 7.96
CA GLY A 69 5.94 5.75 9.33
C GLY A 69 5.03 6.47 10.33
N ARG A 70 4.50 7.65 9.98
CA ARG A 70 3.57 8.39 10.85
C ARG A 70 2.28 7.63 11.13
N ILE A 71 1.76 6.90 10.15
CA ILE A 71 0.55 6.10 10.34
C ILE A 71 0.86 4.95 11.30
N LEU A 72 1.98 4.27 11.09
CA LEU A 72 2.43 3.18 11.98
C LEU A 72 2.74 3.68 13.39
N ASP A 73 3.25 4.90 13.54
CA ASP A 73 3.50 5.56 14.83
C ASP A 73 2.19 5.88 15.56
N GLN A 74 1.19 6.44 14.86
CA GLN A 74 -0.16 6.65 15.41
C GLN A 74 -0.86 5.34 15.81
N LEU A 75 -0.49 4.24 15.17
CA LEU A 75 -0.96 2.90 15.53
C LEU A 75 -0.18 2.28 16.70
N GLY A 76 0.93 2.88 17.13
CA GLY A 76 1.78 2.38 18.21
C GLY A 76 2.77 1.30 17.77
N LEU A 77 3.01 1.15 16.46
CA LEU A 77 3.79 0.07 15.87
C LEU A 77 5.22 0.49 15.49
N PHE A 78 5.44 1.79 15.28
CA PHE A 78 6.71 2.27 14.74
C PHE A 78 7.89 2.09 15.69
N GLU A 79 7.66 2.18 17.01
CA GLU A 79 8.73 1.94 18.00
C GLU A 79 9.31 0.52 17.86
N GLU A 80 8.46 -0.50 17.71
CA GLU A 80 8.91 -1.87 17.51
C GLU A 80 9.62 -2.02 16.15
N ILE A 81 9.08 -1.42 15.08
CA ILE A 81 9.73 -1.40 13.75
C ILE A 81 11.14 -0.82 13.85
N GLN A 82 11.31 0.29 14.57
CA GLN A 82 12.58 0.99 14.71
C GLN A 82 13.66 0.12 15.38
N ARG A 83 13.28 -0.85 16.23
CA ARG A 83 14.24 -1.79 16.85
C ARG A 83 14.88 -2.73 15.84
N HIS A 84 14.28 -2.93 14.66
CA HIS A 84 14.77 -3.83 13.59
C HIS A 84 15.39 -3.07 12.41
N VAL A 85 15.62 -1.77 12.55
CA VAL A 85 16.09 -0.89 11.48
C VAL A 85 17.43 -0.27 11.88
N GLU A 86 18.32 -0.13 10.92
CA GLU A 86 19.46 0.77 11.03
C GLU A 86 19.07 2.14 10.45
N PRO A 87 19.08 3.23 11.23
CA PRO A 87 18.71 4.54 10.73
C PRO A 87 19.64 4.99 9.60
N LEU A 88 19.07 5.27 8.43
CA LEU A 88 19.83 5.80 7.31
C LEU A 88 20.20 7.27 7.58
N THR A 89 21.48 7.59 7.41
CA THR A 89 22.04 8.93 7.63
C THR A 89 22.59 9.56 6.36
N THR A 90 23.16 8.73 5.49
CA THR A 90 23.91 9.17 4.30
C THR A 90 23.40 8.47 3.05
N ALA A 91 23.28 9.20 1.95
CA ALA A 91 22.93 8.66 0.64
C ALA A 91 24.05 8.93 -0.37
N HIS A 92 24.41 7.89 -1.11
CA HIS A 92 25.37 7.90 -2.20
C HIS A 92 24.65 7.62 -3.52
N VAL A 93 24.96 8.41 -4.54
CA VAL A 93 24.47 8.20 -5.90
C VAL A 93 25.67 8.17 -6.84
N SER A 94 25.72 7.16 -7.71
CA SER A 94 26.71 7.07 -8.79
C SER A 94 26.02 6.95 -10.15
N TYR A 95 26.62 7.56 -11.17
CA TYR A 95 26.10 7.64 -12.53
C TYR A 95 27.06 6.96 -13.54
N PRO A 96 26.57 6.61 -14.75
CA PRO A 96 27.37 5.87 -15.73
C PRO A 96 28.60 6.62 -16.26
N ASP A 97 28.59 7.95 -16.17
CA ASP A 97 29.70 8.84 -16.56
C ASP A 97 30.81 8.91 -15.50
N GLY A 98 30.66 8.18 -14.39
CA GLY A 98 31.59 8.20 -13.27
C GLY A 98 31.31 9.30 -12.24
N PHE A 99 30.32 10.17 -12.48
CA PHE A 99 29.92 11.18 -11.50
C PHE A 99 29.35 10.50 -10.25
N ARG A 100 29.76 11.00 -9.08
CA ARG A 100 29.33 10.49 -7.78
C ARG A 100 28.96 11.64 -6.87
N HIS A 101 27.88 11.47 -6.13
CA HIS A 101 27.38 12.46 -5.20
C HIS A 101 26.97 11.81 -3.88
N THR A 102 27.41 12.41 -2.78
CA THR A 102 27.04 12.00 -1.42
C THR A 102 26.29 13.14 -0.75
N ASN A 103 25.18 12.83 -0.07
CA ASN A 103 24.44 13.82 0.69
C ASN A 103 23.79 13.24 1.96
N ARG A 104 23.30 14.15 2.81
CA ARG A 104 22.62 13.84 4.08
C ARG A 104 21.09 13.74 3.92
N SER A 105 20.56 13.44 2.73
CA SER A 105 19.12 13.42 2.52
C SER A 105 18.35 12.51 3.49
N PRO A 106 18.85 11.31 3.90
CA PRO A 106 18.16 10.50 4.92
C PRO A 106 18.08 11.20 6.27
N THR A 107 19.17 11.87 6.70
CA THR A 107 19.18 12.65 7.93
C THR A 107 18.20 13.84 7.86
N VAL A 108 18.15 14.53 6.72
CA VAL A 108 17.22 15.65 6.52
C VAL A 108 15.76 15.20 6.59
N LEU A 109 15.44 13.98 6.11
CA LEU A 109 14.10 13.40 6.26
C LEU A 109 13.75 13.18 7.74
N LEU A 110 14.68 12.62 8.53
CA LEU A 110 14.51 12.45 9.97
C LEU A 110 14.29 13.80 10.67
N GLU A 111 15.16 14.78 10.44
CA GLU A 111 15.08 16.11 11.05
C GLU A 111 13.76 16.83 10.73
N ARG A 112 13.26 16.71 9.49
CA ARG A 112 12.04 17.40 9.04
C ARG A 112 10.75 16.72 9.48
N PHE A 113 10.75 15.40 9.59
CA PHE A 113 9.52 14.63 9.78
C PHE A 113 9.46 13.88 11.11
N GLY A 114 10.53 13.90 11.90
CA GLY A 114 10.63 13.22 13.19
C GLY A 114 10.72 11.70 13.10
N LEU A 115 10.75 11.15 11.88
CA LEU A 115 10.82 9.70 11.63
C LEU A 115 11.85 9.42 10.53
N PRO A 116 12.70 8.39 10.69
CA PRO A 116 13.72 8.05 9.70
C PRO A 116 13.10 7.36 8.48
N LEU A 117 13.89 7.29 7.40
CA LEU A 117 13.67 6.28 6.35
C LEU A 117 14.02 4.92 6.95
N ALA A 118 13.01 4.09 7.20
CA ALA A 118 13.19 2.80 7.84
C ALA A 118 13.27 1.67 6.81
N PHE A 119 14.29 0.83 6.91
CA PHE A 119 14.51 -0.30 6.01
C PHE A 119 14.74 -1.57 6.80
N LEU A 120 13.89 -2.57 6.58
CA LEU A 120 13.89 -3.84 7.30
C LEU A 120 13.38 -4.98 6.42
N GLU A 121 13.53 -6.22 6.87
CA GLU A 121 12.93 -7.36 6.21
C GLU A 121 11.41 -7.23 6.13
N ARG A 122 10.86 -7.49 4.93
CA ARG A 122 9.41 -7.47 4.71
C ARG A 122 8.70 -8.47 5.63
N ARG A 123 9.33 -9.64 5.84
CA ARG A 123 8.84 -10.65 6.80
C ARG A 123 8.70 -10.06 8.19
N LYS A 124 9.71 -9.32 8.66
CA LYS A 124 9.72 -8.76 10.01
C LYS A 124 8.63 -7.70 10.20
N LEU A 125 8.35 -6.89 9.19
CA LEU A 125 7.22 -5.96 9.24
C LEU A 125 5.87 -6.69 9.34
N LEU A 126 5.68 -7.77 8.57
CA LEU A 126 4.45 -8.59 8.64
C LEU A 126 4.29 -9.25 10.02
N ASP A 127 5.37 -9.79 10.57
CA ASP A 127 5.44 -10.37 11.90
C ASP A 127 4.98 -9.35 12.95
N ILE A 128 5.61 -8.16 12.98
CA ILE A 128 5.24 -7.08 13.91
C ILE A 128 3.77 -6.69 13.76
N LEU A 129 3.30 -6.50 12.52
CA LEU A 129 1.90 -6.14 12.24
C LEU A 129 0.93 -7.22 12.73
N TYR A 130 1.29 -8.48 12.58
CA TYR A 130 0.47 -9.60 13.03
C TYR A 130 0.47 -9.75 14.55
N THR A 131 1.64 -9.87 15.17
CA THR A 131 1.77 -10.15 16.61
C THR A 131 1.32 -8.99 17.49
N SER A 132 1.31 -7.76 16.96
CA SER A 132 0.82 -6.58 17.69
C SER A 132 -0.69 -6.39 17.61
N LEU A 133 -1.42 -7.22 16.84
CA LEU A 133 -2.89 -7.15 16.82
C LEU A 133 -3.44 -7.46 18.21
N PRO A 134 -4.50 -6.76 18.67
CA PRO A 134 -5.13 -7.06 19.95
C PRO A 134 -5.68 -8.50 20.05
N ASP A 135 -6.03 -9.09 18.90
CA ASP A 135 -6.57 -10.44 18.81
C ASP A 135 -6.14 -11.08 17.48
N THR A 136 -5.12 -11.94 17.56
CA THR A 136 -4.56 -12.65 16.41
C THR A 136 -5.45 -13.79 15.90
N SER A 137 -6.43 -14.24 16.70
CA SER A 137 -7.39 -15.29 16.29
C SER A 137 -8.31 -14.85 15.15
N ARG A 138 -8.39 -13.53 14.91
CA ARG A 138 -9.11 -12.92 13.78
C ARG A 138 -8.43 -13.14 12.45
N VAL A 139 -7.18 -13.60 12.43
CA VAL A 139 -6.45 -13.89 11.20
C VAL A 139 -6.55 -15.37 10.90
N LEU A 140 -7.41 -15.71 9.95
CA LEU A 140 -7.66 -17.08 9.53
C LEU A 140 -6.78 -17.41 8.33
N LEU A 141 -5.83 -18.31 8.55
CA LEU A 141 -4.89 -18.81 7.54
C LEU A 141 -5.56 -19.88 6.66
N GLU A 142 -4.96 -20.13 5.51
CA GLU A 142 -5.45 -21.08 4.49
C GLU A 142 -6.87 -20.79 3.96
N LYS A 143 -7.39 -19.59 4.23
CA LYS A 143 -8.71 -19.11 3.78
C LYS A 143 -8.62 -18.41 2.44
N ARG A 144 -8.31 -19.19 1.39
CA ARG A 144 -8.29 -18.69 0.00
C ARG A 144 -9.71 -18.34 -0.46
N VAL A 145 -10.02 -17.05 -0.59
CA VAL A 145 -11.30 -16.59 -1.11
C VAL A 145 -11.48 -16.95 -2.59
N VAL A 146 -12.69 -17.41 -2.93
CA VAL A 146 -13.07 -17.82 -4.30
C VAL A 146 -14.28 -17.07 -4.85
N SER A 147 -15.22 -16.64 -4.01
CA SER A 147 -16.36 -15.80 -4.43
C SER A 147 -16.75 -14.77 -3.38
N VAL A 148 -17.38 -13.68 -3.86
CA VAL A 148 -18.00 -12.63 -3.05
C VAL A 148 -19.39 -12.38 -3.63
N GLU A 149 -20.41 -12.48 -2.78
CA GLU A 149 -21.84 -12.42 -3.14
C GLU A 149 -22.55 -11.41 -2.24
N GLN A 150 -23.45 -10.60 -2.80
CA GLN A 150 -24.38 -9.78 -2.01
C GLN A 150 -25.58 -10.64 -1.59
N GLU A 151 -26.03 -10.48 -0.35
CA GLU A 151 -27.26 -11.11 0.14
C GLU A 151 -28.46 -10.18 -0.06
N TYR A 152 -29.51 -10.70 -0.70
CA TYR A 152 -30.75 -9.98 -1.00
C TYR A 152 -31.87 -10.29 0.01
N ASP A 153 -31.52 -10.68 1.23
CA ASP A 153 -32.47 -11.09 2.28
C ASP A 153 -32.97 -9.92 3.15
N GLY A 154 -32.79 -8.68 2.68
CA GLY A 154 -33.17 -7.46 3.39
C GLY A 154 -32.14 -6.96 4.42
N ARG A 155 -31.08 -7.71 4.72
CA ARG A 155 -29.98 -7.26 5.61
C ARG A 155 -28.89 -6.47 4.90
N ASN A 156 -28.86 -6.53 3.57
CA ASN A 156 -27.86 -5.85 2.73
C ASN A 156 -26.43 -6.21 3.17
N SER A 157 -26.18 -7.50 3.44
CA SER A 157 -24.90 -8.09 3.86
C SER A 157 -24.14 -8.70 2.67
N MET A 158 -22.88 -9.03 2.90
CA MET A 158 -21.99 -9.70 1.97
C MET A 158 -21.63 -11.09 2.48
N THR A 159 -21.53 -12.04 1.56
CA THR A 159 -21.05 -13.41 1.82
C THR A 159 -19.79 -13.68 1.03
N VAL A 160 -18.74 -14.07 1.75
CA VAL A 160 -17.45 -14.47 1.18
C VAL A 160 -17.28 -15.98 1.33
N ARG A 161 -17.00 -16.65 0.21
CA ARG A 161 -16.72 -18.10 0.21
C ARG A 161 -15.25 -18.35 0.01
N THR A 162 -14.73 -19.32 0.74
CA THR A 162 -13.34 -19.77 0.64
C THR A 162 -13.25 -21.14 -0.01
N HIS A 163 -12.06 -21.49 -0.50
CA HIS A 163 -11.81 -22.70 -1.28
C HIS A 163 -12.15 -24.00 -0.52
N ASP A 164 -12.04 -23.99 0.80
CA ASP A 164 -12.40 -25.13 1.66
C ASP A 164 -13.92 -25.26 1.91
N GLY A 165 -14.73 -24.39 1.31
CA GLY A 165 -16.18 -24.37 1.46
C GLY A 165 -16.70 -23.49 2.60
N SER A 166 -15.83 -22.93 3.45
CA SER A 166 -16.23 -22.04 4.55
C SER A 166 -16.86 -20.76 4.01
N LYS A 167 -17.87 -20.25 4.74
CA LYS A 167 -18.58 -19.00 4.44
C LYS A 167 -18.41 -18.00 5.57
N TYR A 168 -18.26 -16.74 5.20
CA TYR A 168 -18.13 -15.62 6.11
C TYR A 168 -19.12 -14.54 5.72
N HIS A 169 -19.85 -14.00 6.70
CA HIS A 169 -20.84 -12.95 6.51
C HIS A 169 -20.35 -11.64 7.12
N GLY A 170 -20.58 -10.53 6.43
CA GLY A 170 -20.17 -9.21 6.90
C GLY A 170 -20.89 -8.07 6.19
N ASP A 171 -20.76 -6.85 6.71
CA ASP A 171 -21.38 -5.65 6.16
C ASP A 171 -20.53 -4.99 5.07
N LEU A 172 -19.21 -5.27 5.07
CA LEU A 172 -18.23 -4.75 4.12
C LEU A 172 -17.17 -5.81 3.82
N VAL A 173 -16.77 -5.92 2.54
CA VAL A 173 -15.63 -6.73 2.11
C VAL A 173 -14.52 -5.81 1.63
N VAL A 174 -13.32 -5.96 2.19
CA VAL A 174 -12.12 -5.21 1.81
C VAL A 174 -11.11 -6.13 1.15
N GLY A 175 -10.87 -5.96 -0.14
CA GLY A 175 -9.82 -6.63 -0.89
C GLY A 175 -8.44 -6.02 -0.60
N ALA A 176 -7.59 -6.75 0.11
CA ALA A 176 -6.19 -6.42 0.35
C ALA A 176 -5.26 -7.57 -0.12
N ASP A 177 -5.70 -8.31 -1.14
CA ASP A 177 -5.15 -9.57 -1.65
C ASP A 177 -4.17 -9.39 -2.82
N GLY A 178 -3.67 -8.17 -3.00
CA GLY A 178 -2.54 -7.82 -3.85
C GLY A 178 -2.84 -7.79 -5.35
N VAL A 179 -1.77 -7.78 -6.15
CA VAL A 179 -1.83 -7.55 -7.61
C VAL A 179 -2.74 -8.55 -8.35
N HIS A 180 -2.79 -9.80 -7.88
CA HIS A 180 -3.63 -10.89 -8.42
C HIS A 180 -5.06 -10.92 -7.85
N SER A 181 -5.54 -9.81 -7.28
CA SER A 181 -6.77 -9.73 -6.49
C SER A 181 -7.95 -10.53 -7.08
N ARG A 182 -8.48 -11.46 -6.26
CA ARG A 182 -9.77 -12.11 -6.49
C ARG A 182 -10.90 -11.15 -6.16
N VAL A 183 -10.78 -10.37 -5.07
CA VAL A 183 -11.84 -9.44 -4.64
C VAL A 183 -12.09 -8.37 -5.69
N ARG A 184 -11.06 -7.82 -6.33
CA ARG A 184 -11.21 -6.86 -7.44
C ARG A 184 -12.02 -7.46 -8.60
N ARG A 185 -11.78 -8.73 -8.94
CA ARG A 185 -12.53 -9.41 -10.01
C ARG A 185 -13.99 -9.62 -9.63
N GLU A 186 -14.26 -10.02 -8.39
CA GLU A 186 -15.64 -10.17 -7.92
C GLU A 186 -16.36 -8.82 -7.81
N MET A 187 -15.66 -7.76 -7.37
CA MET A 187 -16.19 -6.40 -7.35
C MET A 187 -16.58 -5.93 -8.75
N TRP A 188 -15.74 -6.18 -9.77
CA TRP A 188 -16.09 -5.86 -11.16
C TRP A 188 -17.26 -6.67 -11.68
N ARG A 189 -17.37 -7.94 -11.29
CA ARG A 189 -18.51 -8.80 -11.63
C ARG A 189 -19.81 -8.26 -11.02
N LEU A 190 -19.78 -7.86 -9.74
CA LEU A 190 -20.92 -7.25 -9.06
C LEU A 190 -21.28 -5.89 -9.66
N ALA A 191 -20.28 -5.07 -10.00
CA ALA A 191 -20.50 -3.80 -10.69
C ALA A 191 -21.22 -3.97 -12.03
N GLU A 192 -20.89 -5.01 -12.81
CA GLU A 192 -21.59 -5.28 -14.07
C GLU A 192 -23.06 -5.66 -13.86
N LEU A 193 -23.41 -6.27 -12.72
CA LEU A 193 -24.78 -6.67 -12.40
C LEU A 193 -25.59 -5.51 -11.82
N GLU A 194 -25.00 -4.73 -10.91
CA GLU A 194 -25.70 -3.69 -10.15
C GLU A 194 -25.65 -2.31 -10.83
N GLN A 195 -24.54 -1.98 -11.48
CA GLN A 195 -24.26 -0.67 -12.08
C GLN A 195 -23.49 -0.81 -13.41
N PRO A 196 -24.14 -1.35 -14.47
CA PRO A 196 -23.50 -1.56 -15.76
C PRO A 196 -22.77 -0.29 -16.26
N GLY A 197 -21.52 -0.45 -16.70
CA GLY A 197 -20.68 0.66 -17.17
C GLY A 197 -19.85 1.38 -16.09
N LEU A 198 -20.06 1.09 -14.80
CA LEU A 198 -19.24 1.67 -13.70
C LEU A 198 -17.75 1.34 -13.86
N VAL A 199 -17.43 0.10 -14.25
CA VAL A 199 -16.06 -0.33 -14.56
C VAL A 199 -15.89 -0.33 -16.08
N THR A 200 -15.13 0.65 -16.57
CA THR A 200 -15.00 0.87 -18.01
C THR A 200 -14.26 -0.28 -18.71
N ALA A 201 -14.56 -0.51 -19.99
CA ALA A 201 -13.81 -1.46 -20.81
C ALA A 201 -12.31 -1.11 -20.88
N ARG A 202 -11.95 0.18 -20.80
CA ARG A 202 -10.55 0.65 -20.78
C ARG A 202 -9.82 0.21 -19.51
N GLU A 203 -10.47 0.32 -18.35
CA GLU A 203 -9.95 -0.16 -17.08
C GLU A 203 -9.81 -1.68 -17.05
N LYS A 204 -10.73 -2.36 -17.74
CA LYS A 204 -10.72 -3.79 -17.98
C LYS A 204 -9.70 -4.26 -19.04
N ASN A 205 -9.19 -3.41 -19.96
CA ASN A 205 -8.45 -3.79 -21.20
C ASN A 205 -7.15 -3.01 -21.58
N SER A 206 -6.57 -2.15 -20.74
CA SER A 206 -5.26 -1.51 -21.00
C SER A 206 -4.09 -2.52 -20.93
N LEU A 207 -3.55 -3.17 -21.96
CA LEU A 207 -3.50 -2.93 -23.41
C LEU A 207 -3.85 -4.21 -24.21
N SER A 208 -4.81 -4.13 -25.14
CA SER A 208 -4.89 -5.05 -26.29
C SER A 208 -5.26 -4.26 -27.55
N SER A 209 -4.30 -4.11 -28.46
CA SER A 209 -4.55 -3.73 -29.85
C SER A 209 -5.10 -4.94 -30.63
N LYS A 210 -6.33 -5.36 -30.31
CA LYS A 210 -7.24 -6.14 -31.18
C LYS A 210 -8.56 -6.45 -30.43
N PRO A 211 -9.73 -6.39 -31.10
CA PRO A 211 -11.01 -6.80 -30.52
C PRO A 211 -11.01 -8.33 -30.31
N LEU A 212 -11.54 -8.81 -29.18
CA LEU A 212 -11.74 -10.24 -28.93
C LEU A 212 -13.23 -10.57 -28.79
N ASP A 213 -13.59 -11.67 -29.42
CA ASP A 213 -14.92 -12.25 -29.58
C ASP A 213 -15.50 -12.80 -28.26
N LEU A 214 -16.80 -12.60 -28.08
CA LEU A 214 -17.51 -12.64 -26.80
C LEU A 214 -18.07 -14.05 -26.51
N LYS A 215 -17.22 -15.10 -26.44
CA LYS A 215 -17.70 -16.48 -26.13
C LYS A 215 -16.85 -17.34 -25.18
N SER A 216 -15.86 -16.78 -24.46
CA SER A 216 -15.08 -17.55 -23.46
C SER A 216 -15.08 -16.86 -22.10
N VAL A 217 -16.13 -17.11 -21.31
CA VAL A 217 -16.22 -16.68 -19.89
C VAL A 217 -15.46 -17.68 -19.01
N THR A 218 -14.14 -17.75 -19.18
CA THR A 218 -13.23 -18.32 -18.17
C THR A 218 -11.80 -17.89 -18.48
N ALA A 219 -11.23 -17.10 -17.56
CA ALA A 219 -9.87 -16.56 -17.56
C ALA A 219 -9.57 -15.35 -18.48
N LYS A 220 -8.75 -14.44 -17.94
CA LYS A 220 -8.12 -13.26 -18.56
C LYS A 220 -8.88 -11.91 -18.47
N LEU A 221 -8.98 -11.39 -17.25
CA LEU A 221 -9.27 -9.97 -16.99
C LEU A 221 -8.41 -9.49 -15.80
N VAL A 222 -7.15 -9.17 -16.09
CA VAL A 222 -6.33 -8.23 -15.29
C VAL A 222 -5.57 -7.42 -16.32
N VAL A 223 -6.19 -6.36 -16.83
CA VAL A 223 -5.68 -5.61 -17.98
C VAL A 223 -5.66 -4.12 -17.66
N GLY A 224 -5.08 -3.74 -16.52
CA GLY A 224 -4.76 -2.34 -16.20
C GLY A 224 -3.31 -2.14 -15.77
N LEU A 225 -2.54 -3.23 -15.72
CA LEU A 225 -1.17 -3.23 -15.25
C LEU A 225 -0.22 -3.53 -16.40
N LYS A 226 0.81 -2.71 -16.53
CA LYS A 226 1.92 -2.88 -17.47
C LYS A 226 3.18 -3.28 -16.70
N VAL A 227 4.11 -3.93 -17.39
CA VAL A 227 5.42 -4.32 -16.86
C VAL A 227 6.49 -3.82 -17.82
N ASP A 228 7.26 -2.84 -17.36
CA ASP A 228 8.41 -2.27 -18.10
C ASP A 228 9.75 -2.68 -17.48
N TYR A 229 9.73 -3.10 -16.21
CA TYR A 229 10.92 -3.42 -15.43
C TYR A 229 10.74 -4.75 -14.69
N ALA A 230 11.86 -5.40 -14.41
CA ALA A 230 11.95 -6.47 -13.42
C ALA A 230 12.97 -6.09 -12.34
N CYS A 231 12.84 -6.73 -11.18
CA CYS A 231 13.73 -6.53 -10.05
C CYS A 231 14.23 -7.88 -9.56
N ILE A 232 15.54 -8.06 -9.56
CA ILE A 232 16.20 -9.09 -8.77
C ILE A 232 16.50 -8.47 -7.41
N PHE A 233 16.08 -9.09 -6.34
CA PHE A 233 16.30 -8.59 -4.99
C PHE A 233 16.94 -9.66 -4.13
N GLY A 234 17.66 -9.23 -3.11
CA GLY A 234 18.27 -10.16 -2.19
C GLY A 234 18.75 -9.55 -0.89
N ILE A 235 19.26 -10.44 -0.05
CA ILE A 235 19.90 -10.14 1.22
C ILE A 235 21.26 -10.84 1.19
N SER A 236 22.33 -10.11 1.45
CA SER A 236 23.69 -10.65 1.56
C SER A 236 24.28 -10.39 2.92
N ASP A 237 25.33 -11.15 3.27
CA ASP A 237 26.19 -10.84 4.41
C ASP A 237 26.85 -9.47 4.26
N SER A 238 27.32 -8.93 5.38
CA SER A 238 28.01 -7.64 5.44
C SER A 238 29.24 -7.63 4.53
N PHE A 239 29.52 -6.43 4.02
CA PHE A 239 30.63 -6.16 3.14
C PHE A 239 31.42 -4.96 3.70
N PRO A 240 32.75 -5.05 3.92
CA PRO A 240 33.51 -4.00 4.58
C PRO A 240 33.37 -2.60 3.98
N ASN A 241 33.17 -2.52 2.66
CA ASN A 241 33.08 -1.27 1.92
C ASN A 241 31.65 -0.72 1.79
N LEU A 242 30.68 -1.34 2.48
CA LEU A 242 29.28 -0.94 2.53
C LEU A 242 28.87 -0.77 3.99
N LEU A 243 28.77 0.47 4.45
CA LEU A 243 28.64 0.77 5.88
C LEU A 243 27.17 0.82 6.31
N PRO A 244 26.80 0.26 7.48
CA PRO A 244 25.48 0.43 8.07
C PRO A 244 25.08 1.90 8.18
N GLY A 245 23.81 2.20 7.89
CA GLY A 245 23.29 3.57 7.89
C GLY A 245 23.52 4.34 6.57
N GLU A 246 24.15 3.72 5.58
CA GLU A 246 24.26 4.26 4.22
C GLU A 246 23.14 3.73 3.30
N GLN A 247 22.75 4.56 2.34
CA GLN A 247 21.99 4.14 1.18
C GLN A 247 22.85 4.36 -0.07
N VAL A 248 22.98 3.35 -0.91
CA VAL A 248 23.74 3.42 -2.16
C VAL A 248 22.83 3.21 -3.35
N ALA A 249 22.79 4.18 -4.25
CA ALA A 249 22.16 4.10 -5.56
C ALA A 249 23.23 4.10 -6.66
N SER A 250 23.33 3.01 -7.42
CA SER A 250 24.18 2.94 -8.61
C SER A 250 23.33 2.92 -9.86
N LEU A 251 23.43 3.96 -10.67
CA LEU A 251 22.61 4.17 -11.86
C LEU A 251 23.41 3.81 -13.10
N HIS A 252 22.81 2.95 -13.93
CA HIS A 252 23.38 2.45 -15.18
C HIS A 252 22.39 2.68 -16.34
N ASN A 253 22.86 2.54 -17.57
CA ASN A 253 21.96 2.63 -18.73
C ASN A 253 21.01 1.42 -18.77
N GLY A 254 19.72 1.68 -18.53
CA GLY A 254 18.66 0.67 -18.55
C GLY A 254 18.58 -0.21 -17.31
N ARG A 255 19.35 0.08 -16.26
CA ARG A 255 19.35 -0.69 -15.01
C ARG A 255 19.88 0.12 -13.83
N SER A 256 19.59 -0.29 -12.61
CA SER A 256 20.13 0.35 -11.40
C SER A 256 20.21 -0.62 -10.23
N PHE A 257 21.09 -0.30 -9.29
CA PHE A 257 21.25 -1.02 -8.05
C PHE A 257 20.91 -0.09 -6.88
N LEU A 258 20.12 -0.59 -5.93
CA LEU A 258 19.80 0.09 -4.69
C LEU A 258 20.22 -0.82 -3.55
N THR A 259 21.16 -0.37 -2.74
CA THR A 259 21.81 -1.17 -1.69
C THR A 259 21.70 -0.45 -0.35
N PHE A 260 21.32 -1.19 0.68
CA PHE A 260 21.07 -0.70 2.03
C PHE A 260 21.74 -1.64 3.02
N PRO A 261 22.95 -1.32 3.48
CA PRO A 261 23.58 -2.00 4.60
C PRO A 261 22.79 -1.66 5.86
N GLY A 262 22.15 -2.67 6.42
CA GLY A 262 21.27 -2.56 7.55
C GLY A 262 21.88 -3.15 8.81
N LYS A 263 20.99 -3.43 9.77
CA LYS A 263 21.30 -3.98 11.07
C LYS A 263 21.78 -5.44 10.97
N ASP A 264 22.49 -5.91 12.00
CA ASP A 264 22.92 -7.30 12.17
C ASP A 264 23.75 -7.85 11.00
N GLY A 265 24.52 -6.97 10.36
CA GLY A 265 25.39 -7.33 9.25
C GLY A 265 24.65 -7.76 7.99
N ARG A 266 23.40 -7.34 7.79
CA ARG A 266 22.62 -7.65 6.58
C ARG A 266 22.72 -6.53 5.56
N VAL A 267 22.98 -6.88 4.30
CA VAL A 267 22.96 -5.94 3.17
C VAL A 267 21.78 -6.27 2.28
N PHE A 268 20.79 -5.39 2.26
CA PHE A 268 19.66 -5.50 1.35
C PHE A 268 20.00 -4.88 0.01
N TRP A 269 19.65 -5.54 -1.09
CA TRP A 269 19.92 -4.99 -2.41
C TRP A 269 18.82 -5.31 -3.41
N PHE A 270 18.65 -4.39 -4.36
CA PHE A 270 17.69 -4.45 -5.45
C PHE A 270 18.40 -4.09 -6.74
N PHE A 271 18.39 -5.02 -7.69
CA PHE A 271 18.84 -4.84 -9.05
C PHE A 271 17.62 -4.67 -9.96
N LEU A 272 17.33 -3.42 -10.32
CA LEU A 272 16.24 -3.06 -11.20
C LEU A 272 16.75 -3.03 -12.64
N ARG A 273 16.02 -3.64 -13.55
CA ARG A 273 16.38 -3.70 -14.96
C ARG A 273 15.19 -3.44 -15.85
N LYS A 274 15.39 -2.62 -16.87
CA LYS A 274 14.43 -2.39 -17.94
C LYS A 274 14.33 -3.62 -18.83
N LEU A 275 13.09 -4.04 -19.11
CA LEU A 275 12.83 -5.11 -20.07
C LEU A 275 12.99 -4.60 -21.50
N ASN A 276 13.20 -5.52 -22.44
CA ASN A 276 13.39 -5.19 -23.87
C ASN A 276 12.12 -4.61 -24.52
N LYS A 277 10.96 -4.82 -23.93
CA LYS A 277 9.68 -4.24 -24.32
C LYS A 277 8.75 -4.15 -23.12
N GLN A 278 7.69 -3.37 -23.26
CA GLN A 278 6.59 -3.35 -22.32
C GLN A 278 5.72 -4.60 -22.49
N TYR A 279 5.30 -5.20 -21.37
CA TYR A 279 4.39 -6.33 -21.35
C TYR A 279 3.07 -5.93 -20.68
N PRO A 280 1.91 -6.29 -21.25
CA PRO A 280 0.69 -6.45 -20.46
C PRO A 280 0.95 -7.44 -19.33
N TYR A 281 0.43 -7.16 -18.13
CA TYR A 281 0.67 -7.98 -16.95
C TYR A 281 0.44 -9.48 -17.17
N ILE A 282 -0.62 -9.85 -17.88
CA ILE A 282 -0.99 -11.25 -18.10
C ILE A 282 -0.01 -12.02 -19.00
N SER A 283 0.76 -11.31 -19.82
CA SER A 283 1.77 -11.88 -20.71
C SER A 283 3.19 -11.55 -20.26
N ALA A 284 3.35 -10.97 -19.07
CA ALA A 284 4.65 -10.70 -18.49
C ALA A 284 5.43 -12.01 -18.23
N PRO A 285 6.76 -12.00 -18.42
CA PRO A 285 7.59 -13.19 -18.26
C PRO A 285 7.54 -13.74 -16.83
N ARG A 286 7.73 -15.06 -16.69
CA ARG A 286 8.01 -15.70 -15.41
C ARG A 286 9.48 -16.07 -15.35
N TRP A 287 10.06 -15.99 -14.16
CA TRP A 287 11.49 -16.13 -13.93
C TRP A 287 11.78 -17.41 -13.17
N SER A 288 12.59 -18.30 -13.75
CA SER A 288 13.13 -19.48 -13.06
C SER A 288 14.42 -19.12 -12.31
N SER A 289 14.85 -19.94 -11.35
CA SER A 289 16.13 -19.73 -10.65
C SER A 289 17.31 -19.64 -11.61
N THR A 290 17.31 -20.45 -12.67
CA THR A 290 18.32 -20.43 -13.73
C THR A 290 18.33 -19.12 -14.53
N ASP A 291 17.16 -18.50 -14.76
CA ASP A 291 17.09 -17.18 -15.39
C ASP A 291 17.74 -16.11 -14.51
N ILE A 292 17.48 -16.17 -13.19
CA ILE A 292 18.05 -15.23 -12.23
C ILE A 292 19.58 -15.35 -12.21
N GLU A 293 20.12 -16.58 -12.17
CA GLU A 293 21.57 -16.85 -12.20
C GLU A 293 22.23 -16.29 -13.46
N LYS A 294 21.69 -16.61 -14.64
CA LYS A 294 22.22 -16.10 -15.92
C LYS A 294 22.22 -14.58 -15.99
N ILE A 295 21.16 -13.94 -15.50
CA ILE A 295 21.09 -12.48 -15.44
C ILE A 295 22.15 -11.95 -14.47
N ALA A 296 22.31 -12.58 -13.30
CA ALA A 296 23.27 -12.11 -12.32
C ALA A 296 24.72 -12.22 -12.79
N GLU A 297 25.07 -13.32 -13.48
CA GLU A 297 26.38 -13.52 -14.11
C GLU A 297 26.67 -12.44 -15.16
N LEU A 298 25.68 -12.13 -16.01
CA LEU A 298 25.81 -11.13 -17.07
C LEU A 298 26.18 -9.73 -16.53
N PHE A 299 25.68 -9.39 -15.34
CA PHE A 299 25.87 -8.07 -14.72
C PHE A 299 26.82 -8.11 -13.52
N ALA A 300 27.57 -9.20 -13.32
CA ALA A 300 28.42 -9.39 -12.14
C ALA A 300 29.52 -8.31 -12.01
N ALA A 301 30.03 -7.79 -13.13
CA ALA A 301 31.07 -6.77 -13.16
C ALA A 301 30.55 -5.33 -12.92
N ASP A 302 29.24 -5.14 -12.82
CA ASP A 302 28.66 -3.82 -12.61
C ASP A 302 29.11 -3.23 -11.27
N HIS A 303 29.60 -2.00 -11.32
CA HIS A 303 30.01 -1.28 -10.14
C HIS A 303 28.81 -0.89 -9.27
N ILE A 304 28.94 -1.08 -7.96
CA ILE A 304 27.97 -0.64 -6.95
C ILE A 304 28.49 0.61 -6.24
N TRP A 305 29.54 0.46 -5.44
CA TRP A 305 30.13 1.54 -4.64
C TRP A 305 31.48 1.14 -4.07
N ASN A 306 32.41 2.09 -3.93
CA ASN A 306 33.68 1.90 -3.19
C ASN A 306 34.42 0.56 -3.47
N GLY A 307 34.62 0.27 -4.76
CA GLY A 307 35.25 -0.97 -5.24
C GLY A 307 34.35 -2.21 -5.29
N VAL A 308 33.16 -2.18 -4.69
CA VAL A 308 32.19 -3.29 -4.69
C VAL A 308 31.53 -3.44 -6.05
N GLN A 309 31.46 -4.66 -6.55
CA GLN A 309 30.71 -5.04 -7.74
C GLN A 309 29.46 -5.86 -7.38
N PHE A 310 28.51 -5.94 -8.29
CA PHE A 310 27.29 -6.72 -8.07
C PHE A 310 27.59 -8.21 -7.83
N GLY A 311 28.60 -8.76 -8.51
CA GLY A 311 29.06 -10.13 -8.33
C GLY A 311 29.54 -10.43 -6.91
N ASP A 312 30.05 -9.44 -6.18
CA ASP A 312 30.47 -9.59 -4.79
C ASP A 312 29.28 -9.73 -3.85
N LEU A 313 28.25 -8.90 -4.05
CA LEU A 313 26.97 -9.03 -3.35
C LEU A 313 26.31 -10.37 -3.66
N TRP A 314 26.30 -10.77 -4.93
CA TRP A 314 25.70 -12.01 -5.40
C TRP A 314 26.34 -13.25 -4.75
N LYS A 315 27.68 -13.30 -4.63
CA LYS A 315 28.38 -14.44 -4.01
C LYS A 315 28.06 -14.61 -2.52
N ARG A 316 27.71 -13.52 -1.83
CA ARG A 316 27.38 -13.48 -0.39
C ARG A 316 25.88 -13.53 -0.10
N ARG A 317 25.05 -13.77 -1.12
CA ARG A 317 23.59 -13.77 -0.96
C ARG A 317 23.12 -14.92 -0.09
N GLN A 318 22.28 -14.62 0.88
CA GLN A 318 21.53 -15.59 1.67
C GLN A 318 20.11 -15.79 1.11
N VAL A 319 19.51 -14.71 0.61
CA VAL A 319 18.17 -14.70 0.05
C VAL A 319 18.22 -14.06 -1.33
N VAL A 320 17.50 -14.64 -2.29
CA VAL A 320 17.34 -14.06 -3.62
C VAL A 320 15.95 -14.36 -4.16
N GLY A 321 15.40 -13.40 -4.88
CA GLY A 321 14.19 -13.59 -5.68
C GLY A 321 14.16 -12.62 -6.85
N MET A 322 13.22 -12.87 -7.76
CA MET A 322 12.99 -12.00 -8.90
C MET A 322 11.50 -11.79 -9.10
N THR A 323 11.11 -10.56 -9.39
CA THR A 323 9.72 -10.19 -9.68
C THR A 323 9.66 -9.23 -10.85
N ASN A 324 8.55 -9.29 -11.59
CA ASN A 324 8.15 -8.18 -12.43
C ASN A 324 7.78 -6.98 -11.55
N LEU A 325 8.01 -5.77 -12.06
CA LEU A 325 7.54 -4.54 -11.44
C LEU A 325 6.31 -4.07 -12.22
N GLU A 326 5.13 -4.46 -11.75
CA GLU A 326 3.89 -4.01 -12.35
C GLU A 326 3.62 -2.54 -12.01
N GLU A 327 3.00 -1.83 -12.95
CA GLU A 327 2.59 -0.44 -12.80
C GLU A 327 1.17 -0.25 -13.32
N GLY A 328 0.35 0.42 -12.53
CA GLY A 328 -0.94 0.93 -12.93
C GLY A 328 -1.80 1.32 -11.73
N VAL A 329 -2.71 2.23 -11.97
CA VAL A 329 -3.71 2.68 -11.01
C VAL A 329 -5.07 2.47 -11.65
N PHE A 330 -5.89 1.66 -11.01
CA PHE A 330 -7.28 1.46 -11.41
C PHE A 330 -8.12 2.67 -10.96
N SER A 331 -9.25 2.93 -11.61
CA SER A 331 -10.13 4.08 -11.32
C SER A 331 -11.28 3.74 -10.39
N THR A 332 -11.81 2.52 -10.46
CA THR A 332 -13.00 2.11 -9.72
C THR A 332 -12.62 1.19 -8.58
N TRP A 333 -12.49 1.75 -7.37
CA TRP A 333 -11.95 1.09 -6.17
C TRP A 333 -13.01 0.40 -5.32
N HIS A 334 -14.29 0.66 -5.59
CA HIS A 334 -15.39 0.05 -4.86
C HIS A 334 -16.61 -0.16 -5.76
N CYS A 335 -17.46 -1.10 -5.36
CA CYS A 335 -18.83 -1.26 -5.86
C CYS A 335 -19.68 -1.79 -4.70
N GLY A 336 -20.80 -1.11 -4.41
CA GLY A 336 -21.64 -1.45 -3.27
C GLY A 336 -20.84 -1.55 -1.97
N ARG A 337 -20.83 -2.75 -1.37
CA ARG A 337 -20.15 -3.08 -0.10
C ARG A 337 -18.82 -3.80 -0.28
N VAL A 338 -18.22 -3.69 -1.47
CA VAL A 338 -16.89 -4.22 -1.75
C VAL A 338 -15.97 -3.06 -2.08
N VAL A 339 -14.84 -2.97 -1.39
CA VAL A 339 -13.78 -1.99 -1.65
C VAL A 339 -12.43 -2.71 -1.74
N CYS A 340 -11.52 -2.24 -2.57
CA CYS A 340 -10.19 -2.80 -2.75
C CYS A 340 -9.11 -1.76 -2.39
N ILE A 341 -8.01 -2.17 -1.76
CA ILE A 341 -6.94 -1.29 -1.27
C ILE A 341 -5.53 -1.85 -1.51
N GLY A 342 -4.53 -0.97 -1.53
CA GLY A 342 -3.13 -1.36 -1.70
C GLY A 342 -2.85 -1.88 -3.12
N ASP A 343 -1.97 -2.88 -3.21
CA ASP A 343 -1.55 -3.49 -4.47
C ASP A 343 -2.70 -4.08 -5.31
N SER A 344 -3.89 -4.26 -4.75
CA SER A 344 -5.06 -4.61 -5.54
C SER A 344 -5.56 -3.46 -6.41
N MET A 345 -5.36 -2.19 -6.05
CA MET A 345 -5.89 -1.05 -6.83
C MET A 345 -4.82 -0.15 -7.41
N HIS A 346 -3.67 -0.06 -6.75
CA HIS A 346 -2.60 0.80 -7.20
C HIS A 346 -1.28 0.08 -6.99
N LYS A 347 -0.64 -0.26 -8.10
CA LYS A 347 0.72 -0.78 -8.10
C LYS A 347 1.58 0.24 -8.81
N VAL A 348 2.62 0.73 -8.15
CA VAL A 348 3.59 1.63 -8.78
C VAL A 348 4.96 0.96 -8.64
N PRO A 349 5.88 1.05 -9.62
CA PRO A 349 7.16 0.34 -9.56
C PRO A 349 8.01 0.74 -8.35
N THR A 350 8.78 -0.22 -7.84
CA THR A 350 9.74 -0.02 -6.74
C THR A 350 10.77 1.07 -7.04
N SER A 351 11.08 1.35 -8.32
CA SER A 351 11.98 2.44 -8.75
C SER A 351 11.44 3.83 -8.44
N LEU A 352 10.12 4.04 -8.51
CA LEU A 352 9.47 5.27 -8.08
C LEU A 352 9.20 5.26 -6.56
N HIS A 353 8.98 4.07 -6.00
CA HIS A 353 8.58 3.84 -4.61
C HIS A 353 9.73 3.81 -3.58
N ILE A 354 10.99 3.59 -3.98
CA ILE A 354 12.13 3.81 -3.06
C ILE A 354 12.25 5.30 -2.67
N MET A 355 11.58 6.18 -3.42
CA MET A 355 11.37 7.58 -3.04
C MET A 355 10.01 7.86 -2.38
N VAL A 356 9.04 6.93 -2.41
CA VAL A 356 7.68 7.10 -1.85
C VAL A 356 7.09 5.73 -1.53
N MET A 357 7.06 5.23 -0.27
CA MET A 357 6.27 4.02 0.07
C MET A 357 5.22 4.23 1.17
N VAL A 358 3.99 3.92 0.74
CA VAL A 358 2.69 3.68 1.41
C VAL A 358 1.93 4.87 2.02
N GLN A 359 0.97 5.39 1.24
CA GLN A 359 -0.16 6.21 1.72
C GLN A 359 -1.37 5.31 2.01
N LEU A 360 -1.72 5.18 3.29
CA LEU A 360 -3.08 4.86 3.72
C LEU A 360 -3.69 6.13 4.31
N THR A 361 -4.09 7.06 3.44
CA THR A 361 -4.90 8.22 3.83
C THR A 361 -6.24 8.10 3.14
N GLY A 362 -7.26 7.58 3.84
CA GLY A 362 -8.61 7.53 3.26
C GLY A 362 -9.74 6.94 4.11
N LEU A 363 -9.47 6.01 5.04
CA LEU A 363 -10.55 5.32 5.76
C LEU A 363 -10.74 5.73 7.23
N GLY A 364 -9.89 6.61 7.77
CA GLY A 364 -9.93 7.05 9.18
C GLY A 364 -10.97 8.13 9.52
N ARG A 365 -11.82 8.54 8.57
CA ARG A 365 -12.93 9.48 8.82
C ARG A 365 -14.19 8.99 8.15
N TRP A 366 -14.81 7.97 8.74
CA TRP A 366 -16.18 7.61 8.43
C TRP A 366 -17.07 8.03 9.61
N HIS A 367 -17.97 8.97 9.36
CA HIS A 367 -19.09 9.26 10.25
C HIS A 367 -20.37 8.93 9.47
N PRO A 368 -21.32 8.18 10.05
CA PRO A 368 -22.61 7.99 9.43
C PRO A 368 -23.33 9.35 9.43
N THR A 369 -23.45 9.98 8.27
CA THR A 369 -24.37 11.10 8.08
C THR A 369 -25.79 10.55 8.10
N GLN A 370 -26.58 10.95 9.10
CA GLN A 370 -28.03 10.85 9.02
C GLN A 370 -28.52 11.88 7.99
N ASP A 371 -29.27 11.41 7.01
CA ASP A 371 -29.92 12.25 6.01
C ASP A 371 -30.81 13.30 6.68
N LYS A 372 -30.58 14.58 6.36
CA LYS A 372 -31.56 15.64 6.52
C LYS A 372 -31.75 16.32 5.16
N GLU A 373 -33.01 16.34 4.73
CA GLU A 373 -33.47 16.95 3.49
C GLU A 373 -33.04 18.43 3.36
N PRO A 374 -32.71 18.92 2.15
CA PRO A 374 -32.33 20.31 1.94
C PRO A 374 -33.56 21.21 1.73
N THR A 375 -33.85 22.07 2.70
CA THR A 375 -34.65 23.29 2.47
C THR A 375 -33.78 24.38 1.85
N ALA A 376 -34.15 24.84 0.66
CA ALA A 376 -33.49 25.90 -0.08
C ALA A 376 -33.68 27.28 0.57
N GLN A 377 -32.61 28.09 0.63
CA GLN A 377 -32.71 29.55 0.59
C GLN A 377 -31.41 30.17 0.08
N SER A 378 -31.57 31.07 -0.89
CA SER A 378 -30.54 31.79 -1.63
C SER A 378 -29.90 32.92 -0.81
N LYS A 379 -28.63 33.22 -1.09
CA LYS A 379 -28.04 34.58 -0.96
C LYS A 379 -26.68 34.67 -1.65
N THR A 380 -26.63 35.50 -2.68
CA THR A 380 -25.46 35.96 -3.44
C THR A 380 -24.61 36.94 -2.62
N PRO A 381 -23.28 36.99 -2.84
CA PRO A 381 -22.55 38.24 -2.66
C PRO A 381 -21.66 38.64 -3.86
N GLN A 382 -21.40 39.94 -3.89
CA GLN A 382 -21.02 40.81 -5.00
C GLN A 382 -19.52 40.82 -5.34
N HIS A 383 -19.24 41.21 -6.59
CA HIS A 383 -17.93 41.51 -7.19
C HIS A 383 -17.37 42.89 -6.77
N LEU A 384 -16.04 43.05 -6.74
CA LEU A 384 -15.24 44.27 -7.03
C LEU A 384 -13.74 43.86 -7.27
N PRO A 385 -12.87 44.69 -7.89
CA PRO A 385 -12.16 44.36 -9.14
C PRO A 385 -10.63 44.16 -9.04
N MET A 386 -10.02 43.66 -10.14
CA MET A 386 -8.57 43.53 -10.34
C MET A 386 -8.00 44.66 -11.21
N PRO A 387 -6.72 45.07 -11.02
CA PRO A 387 -5.96 45.81 -12.02
C PRO A 387 -5.06 44.91 -12.90
N SER A 388 -4.82 45.44 -14.10
CA SER A 388 -4.18 44.92 -15.32
C SER A 388 -2.65 44.84 -15.32
N ALA A 389 -2.07 43.85 -16.03
CA ALA A 389 -1.18 44.00 -17.22
C ALA A 389 -0.43 42.69 -17.58
N TRP A 390 -0.33 42.39 -18.87
CA TRP A 390 0.23 41.22 -19.57
C TRP A 390 1.65 41.55 -20.14
N PRO A 391 2.54 40.59 -20.53
CA PRO A 391 2.35 39.76 -21.73
C PRO A 391 2.82 38.29 -21.67
N SER A 392 2.26 37.59 -22.65
CA SER A 392 2.33 36.18 -23.06
C SER A 392 3.72 35.66 -23.45
N ASN A 393 4.05 34.43 -23.06
CA ASN A 393 4.16 33.30 -23.99
C ASN A 393 4.51 31.97 -23.29
N THR A 394 4.16 30.89 -23.98
CA THR A 394 4.44 29.45 -23.77
C THR A 394 3.52 28.65 -22.84
N THR A 395 3.03 27.57 -23.44
CA THR A 395 1.91 26.71 -23.10
C THR A 395 2.29 25.71 -22.01
N THR A 396 1.60 25.74 -20.87
CA THR A 396 1.59 24.63 -19.91
C THR A 396 0.20 24.51 -19.29
N THR A 397 -0.49 23.42 -19.64
CA THR A 397 -1.83 23.09 -19.14
C THR A 397 -1.74 22.70 -17.66
N HIS A 398 -1.95 23.66 -16.76
CA HIS A 398 -2.08 23.41 -15.32
C HIS A 398 -3.55 23.28 -14.91
N LEU A 399 -3.92 22.08 -14.44
CA LEU A 399 -5.12 21.85 -13.64
C LEU A 399 -5.00 22.61 -12.30
N LYS A 400 -5.62 23.78 -12.20
CA LYS A 400 -5.87 24.46 -10.91
C LYS A 400 -7.18 23.93 -10.32
N GLN A 401 -7.12 23.03 -9.34
CA GLN A 401 -8.22 22.87 -8.38
C GLN A 401 -7.98 23.84 -7.21
N LYS A 402 -8.84 24.86 -7.10
CA LYS A 402 -8.93 25.75 -5.94
C LYS A 402 -9.61 24.98 -4.81
N PHE A 403 -8.92 24.77 -3.68
CA PHE A 403 -9.56 24.45 -2.41
C PHE A 403 -9.70 25.73 -1.59
N THR A 404 -10.93 26.20 -1.40
CA THR A 404 -11.27 27.29 -0.49
C THR A 404 -11.43 26.70 0.90
N PHE A 405 -10.52 27.04 1.83
CA PHE A 405 -10.68 26.70 3.25
C PHE A 405 -11.66 27.68 3.90
N PHE A 406 -12.80 27.18 4.40
CA PHE A 406 -13.56 27.89 5.41
C PHE A 406 -12.96 27.58 6.78
N SER A 407 -12.33 28.58 7.39
CA SER A 407 -11.95 28.57 8.81
C SER A 407 -13.19 28.83 9.66
N ASN A 408 -13.57 27.88 10.50
CA ASN A 408 -14.53 28.13 11.59
C ASN A 408 -13.74 28.35 12.89
N PRO A 409 -13.80 29.53 13.54
CA PRO A 409 -12.92 29.88 14.67
C PRO A 409 -13.24 29.22 16.02
N SER A 410 -14.07 28.19 16.09
CA SER A 410 -14.68 27.74 17.35
C SER A 410 -14.47 26.25 17.70
N VAL A 411 -13.30 25.68 17.40
CA VAL A 411 -12.92 24.34 17.90
C VAL A 411 -11.51 24.38 18.52
N LYS A 412 -11.44 24.11 19.82
CA LYS A 412 -10.18 24.01 20.58
C LYS A 412 -9.29 22.87 20.04
N PRO A 413 -7.98 23.09 19.83
CA PRO A 413 -7.07 22.03 19.41
C PRO A 413 -6.66 21.17 20.61
N GLY A 414 -7.26 19.98 20.74
CA GLY A 414 -6.66 18.87 21.45
C GLY A 414 -6.21 17.83 20.43
N TRP A 415 -5.03 17.24 20.62
CA TRP A 415 -4.42 16.15 19.81
C TRP A 415 -3.41 16.49 18.70
N LEU A 416 -2.72 17.63 18.77
CA LEU A 416 -1.38 17.74 18.17
C LEU A 416 -0.33 17.91 19.27
N GLY A 417 0.08 16.81 19.88
CA GLY A 417 1.28 16.76 20.72
C GLY A 417 2.48 16.34 19.89
N TYR A 418 3.33 17.28 19.50
CA TYR A 418 4.68 16.96 19.03
C TYR A 418 5.48 16.40 20.22
N ARG A 419 5.87 15.12 20.18
CA ARG A 419 6.96 14.66 21.05
C ARG A 419 8.27 15.18 20.48
N LYS A 420 8.91 16.13 21.17
CA LYS A 420 10.34 16.39 20.97
C LYS A 420 11.11 15.15 21.45
N PHE A 421 11.84 14.50 20.56
CA PHE A 421 12.82 13.50 20.96
C PHE A 421 14.06 14.22 21.48
N THR A 422 14.39 14.03 22.75
CA THR A 422 15.71 14.39 23.29
C THR A 422 16.67 13.24 23.01
N SER A 423 17.85 13.57 22.50
CA SER A 423 18.96 12.64 22.28
C SER A 423 19.33 11.91 23.60
N PRO A 424 19.75 10.63 23.57
CA PRO A 424 20.33 9.99 24.75
C PRO A 424 21.66 10.68 25.13
N PRO A 425 22.01 10.73 26.42
CA PRO A 425 23.24 11.38 26.88
C PRO A 425 24.48 10.63 26.38
N ALA A 426 25.54 11.41 26.13
CA ALA A 426 26.81 11.03 25.50
C ALA A 426 27.60 9.95 26.24
#